data_AF-A0A7S0BUM5-F1
#
_entry.id   AF-A0A7S0BUM5-F1
#
_cell.length_a   1.000
_cell.length_b   1.000
_cell.length_c   1.000
_cell.angle_alpha   90.00
_cell.angle_beta   90.00
_cell.angle_gamma   90.00
#
_symmetry.space_group_name_H-M   'P 1'
#
loop_
_entity.id
_entity.type
_entity.pdbx_description
1 polymer ?
#
loop_
_entity_poly.entity_id
_entity_poly.type
_entity_poly.pdbx_seq_one_letter_code
_entity_poly.pdbx_strand_id
1 'polypeptide(L)'
;ELNAEGEWTKKPDLAVVVFGEEPYAEGQGDIPLLTYRDGQTKDLELIQSLKKQGIPVVSIFLTGRPLWMNAEINSSNAFVVAWLPGSEGSGIADVLVADAYNKIRYDFTGRLSYDWPNKEVNTLDDNLAVDDILLDFGQGLSYGEAPILAELLNENSSSQSQVESNIIFSGSNRDPWSAYVGDSSDWHRTVSGQSTVTPYGALTVTTVDGIVQEDSRMLNWTGGYESQFYWQAQAPSDLSQLAANGGALMMTFKIDKHPEGTVTQRMDCGWPCSGSIEMTDFFNSVPEGQWSTVGISLERFSKLGVDLKKVTSPLLLITKDPFAITFSDVRVVPNAPEKSLIKCDRAHFNQ
;
A
#
# COMPACT_ATOMS: atom_id res chain seq x y z
N GLU A 1 24.98 -3.39 15.82
CA GLU A 1 23.51 -3.25 15.96
C GLU A 1 22.89 -3.52 14.61
N LEU A 2 21.70 -4.11 14.58
CA LEU A 2 20.91 -4.42 13.38
C LEU A 2 19.90 -3.27 13.16
N ASN A 3 19.76 -2.72 11.95
CA ASN A 3 18.77 -1.68 11.62
C ASN A 3 17.52 -2.25 10.92
N ALA A 4 16.57 -1.37 10.58
CA ALA A 4 15.30 -1.75 9.92
C ALA A 4 15.50 -2.36 8.53
N GLU A 5 16.63 -2.04 7.87
CA GLU A 5 17.01 -2.59 6.57
C GLU A 5 17.75 -3.93 6.67
N GLY A 6 17.97 -4.44 7.89
CA GLY A 6 18.67 -5.71 8.14
C GLY A 6 20.20 -5.61 8.04
N GLU A 7 20.75 -4.39 8.03
CA GLU A 7 22.18 -4.14 8.02
C GLU A 7 22.76 -4.22 9.44
N TRP A 8 23.98 -4.74 9.58
CA TRP A 8 24.64 -4.88 10.88
C TRP A 8 26.14 -4.62 10.82
N THR A 9 26.67 -4.06 11.90
CA THR A 9 28.12 -3.83 12.09
C THR A 9 28.84 -5.00 12.75
N LYS A 10 28.14 -5.71 13.64
CA LYS A 10 28.57 -6.97 14.27
C LYS A 10 27.46 -7.97 14.07
N LYS A 11 27.79 -9.17 13.60
CA LYS A 11 26.81 -10.23 13.35
C LYS A 11 26.01 -10.49 14.63
N PRO A 12 24.67 -10.37 14.60
CA PRO A 12 23.84 -10.64 15.77
C PRO A 12 23.70 -12.15 16.00
N ASP A 13 23.46 -12.53 17.26
CA ASP A 13 23.18 -13.93 17.63
C ASP A 13 21.77 -14.37 17.17
N LEU A 14 20.85 -13.41 17.04
CA LEU A 14 19.44 -13.54 16.67
C LEU A 14 18.96 -12.20 16.08
N ALA A 15 18.06 -12.25 15.11
CA ALA A 15 17.28 -11.08 14.69
C ALA A 15 15.82 -11.22 15.15
N VAL A 16 15.28 -10.16 15.75
CA VAL A 16 13.85 -10.02 16.00
C VAL A 16 13.29 -9.08 14.95
N VAL A 17 12.43 -9.58 14.06
CA VAL A 17 11.84 -8.80 12.97
C VAL A 17 10.39 -8.50 13.31
N VAL A 18 10.07 -7.23 13.51
CA VAL A 18 8.70 -6.76 13.77
C VAL A 18 8.15 -6.19 12.46
N PHE A 19 7.04 -6.74 12.00
CA PHE A 19 6.38 -6.35 10.75
C PHE A 19 4.87 -6.59 10.87
N GLY A 20 4.08 -6.06 9.95
CA GLY A 20 2.64 -6.17 10.04
C GLY A 20 1.85 -5.33 9.06
N GLU A 21 0.53 -5.44 9.17
CA GLU A 21 -0.39 -4.57 8.44
C GLU A 21 -0.20 -3.09 8.86
N GLU A 22 -0.40 -2.18 7.91
CA GLU A 22 -0.53 -0.76 8.22
C GLU A 22 -1.84 -0.48 8.99
N PRO A 23 -1.93 0.58 9.81
CA PRO A 23 -3.16 0.91 10.52
C PRO A 23 -4.34 1.18 9.57
N TYR A 24 -5.49 0.60 9.87
CA TYR A 24 -6.75 0.82 9.17
C TYR A 24 -7.93 0.85 10.15
N ALA A 25 -9.07 1.37 9.69
CA ALA A 25 -10.34 1.32 10.41
C ALA A 25 -11.50 1.12 9.42
N GLU A 26 -12.52 0.39 9.86
CA GLU A 26 -13.76 0.14 9.12
C GLU A 26 -13.49 -0.40 7.69
N GLY A 27 -14.19 0.12 6.68
CA GLY A 27 -14.08 -0.34 5.29
C GLY A 27 -12.69 -0.15 4.67
N GLN A 28 -11.80 0.67 5.26
CA GLN A 28 -10.41 0.76 4.80
C GLN A 28 -9.63 -0.53 5.07
N GLY A 29 -10.13 -1.36 5.98
CA GLY A 29 -9.58 -2.68 6.21
C GLY A 29 -10.05 -3.71 5.18
N ASP A 30 -10.99 -3.43 4.29
CA ASP A 30 -11.53 -4.48 3.42
C ASP A 30 -10.49 -4.92 2.39
N ILE A 31 -10.21 -6.24 2.37
CA ILE A 31 -9.25 -6.87 1.46
C ILE A 31 -9.94 -8.01 0.70
N PRO A 32 -9.63 -8.20 -0.60
CA PRO A 32 -10.27 -9.23 -1.42
C PRO A 32 -9.65 -10.63 -1.21
N LEU A 33 -8.41 -10.68 -0.73
CA LEU A 33 -7.63 -11.90 -0.49
C LEU A 33 -6.95 -11.78 0.87
N LEU A 34 -6.69 -12.91 1.54
CA LEU A 34 -5.92 -12.95 2.79
C LEU A 34 -4.40 -12.88 2.55
N THR A 35 -3.95 -12.49 1.36
CA THR A 35 -2.54 -12.22 1.05
C THR A 35 -2.03 -11.04 1.88
N TYR A 36 -0.84 -11.16 2.45
CA TYR A 36 -0.21 -10.06 3.19
C TYR A 36 0.08 -8.86 2.28
N ARG A 37 -0.33 -7.65 2.71
CA ARG A 37 -0.01 -6.36 2.06
C ARG A 37 -0.17 -6.39 0.53
N ASP A 38 -1.25 -6.99 0.04
CA ASP A 38 -1.54 -7.11 -1.40
C ASP A 38 -0.34 -7.69 -2.19
N GLY A 39 0.28 -8.74 -1.65
CA GLY A 39 1.38 -9.47 -2.27
C GLY A 39 2.75 -8.79 -2.18
N GLN A 40 2.88 -7.68 -1.45
CA GLN A 40 4.18 -7.04 -1.23
C GLN A 40 5.12 -7.97 -0.43
N THR A 41 6.31 -8.23 -0.97
CA THR A 41 7.27 -9.21 -0.41
C THR A 41 8.38 -8.58 0.42
N LYS A 42 8.38 -7.26 0.66
CA LYS A 42 9.52 -6.55 1.29
C LYS A 42 9.92 -7.14 2.65
N ASP A 43 8.94 -7.43 3.50
CA ASP A 43 9.21 -8.01 4.83
C ASP A 43 9.71 -9.46 4.73
N LEU A 44 9.11 -10.25 3.84
CA LEU A 44 9.55 -11.60 3.53
C LEU A 44 11.00 -11.62 3.02
N GLU A 45 11.36 -10.69 2.13
CA GLU A 45 12.70 -10.53 1.59
C GLU A 45 13.72 -10.19 2.67
N LEU A 46 13.36 -9.32 3.62
CA LEU A 46 14.18 -9.01 4.80
C LEU A 46 14.41 -10.26 5.66
N ILE A 47 13.34 -10.98 6.01
CA ILE A 47 13.41 -12.22 6.82
C ILE A 47 14.29 -13.26 6.11
N GLN A 48 14.06 -13.49 4.81
CA GLN A 48 14.84 -14.43 4.01
C GLN A 48 16.31 -14.01 3.89
N SER A 49 16.59 -12.71 3.76
CA SER A 49 17.95 -12.19 3.73
C SER A 49 18.70 -12.50 5.03
N LEU A 50 18.10 -12.26 6.19
CA LEU A 50 18.69 -12.56 7.49
C LEU A 50 18.92 -14.07 7.67
N LYS A 51 17.94 -14.89 7.30
CA LYS A 51 18.07 -16.36 7.32
C LYS A 51 19.22 -16.84 6.42
N LYS A 52 19.36 -16.29 5.21
CA LYS A 52 20.45 -16.62 4.27
C LYS A 52 21.83 -16.25 4.83
N GLN A 53 21.92 -15.22 5.66
CA GLN A 53 23.14 -14.83 6.37
C GLN A 53 23.46 -15.73 7.58
N GLY A 54 22.63 -16.74 7.83
CA GLY A 54 22.76 -17.67 8.95
C GLY A 54 22.54 -16.98 10.28
N ILE A 55 21.60 -16.03 10.34
CA ILE A 55 21.11 -15.39 11.57
C ILE A 55 19.75 -16.02 11.88
N PRO A 56 19.54 -16.59 13.08
CA PRO A 56 18.22 -17.05 13.50
C PRO A 56 17.21 -15.88 13.51
N VAL A 57 15.98 -16.10 13.06
CA VAL A 57 14.96 -15.05 12.95
C VAL A 57 13.74 -15.38 13.82
N VAL A 58 13.39 -14.47 14.74
CA VAL A 58 12.11 -14.47 15.46
C VAL A 58 11.24 -13.38 14.85
N SER A 59 10.14 -13.79 14.24
CA SER A 59 9.19 -12.92 13.56
C SER A 59 8.04 -12.55 14.50
N ILE A 60 7.78 -11.25 14.63
CA ILE A 60 6.67 -10.70 15.42
C ILE A 60 5.74 -9.99 14.46
N PHE A 61 4.58 -10.60 14.25
CA PHE A 61 3.59 -10.17 13.27
C PHE A 61 2.47 -9.37 13.93
N LEU A 62 2.34 -8.10 13.52
CA LEU A 62 1.28 -7.18 13.95
C LEU A 62 0.15 -7.21 12.92
N THR A 63 -1.05 -7.58 13.35
CA THR A 63 -2.18 -7.76 12.44
C THR A 63 -3.50 -7.58 13.17
N GLY A 64 -4.51 -7.07 12.46
CA GLY A 64 -5.88 -7.06 12.95
C GLY A 64 -6.63 -8.38 12.70
N ARG A 65 -6.07 -9.29 11.89
CA ARG A 65 -6.75 -10.52 11.44
C ARG A 65 -5.78 -11.66 11.06
N PRO A 66 -6.25 -12.91 10.98
CA PRO A 66 -5.49 -13.98 10.34
C PRO A 66 -5.25 -13.70 8.85
N LEU A 67 -4.04 -13.94 8.38
CA LEU A 67 -3.62 -13.78 6.99
C LEU A 67 -2.79 -14.99 6.56
N TRP A 68 -2.68 -15.22 5.26
CA TRP A 68 -1.89 -16.33 4.70
C TRP A 68 -0.38 -16.05 4.77
N MET A 69 0.29 -16.54 5.82
CA MET A 69 1.69 -16.23 6.16
C MET A 69 2.68 -17.39 5.94
N ASN A 70 2.37 -18.32 5.03
CA ASN A 70 3.11 -19.58 4.92
C ASN A 70 4.62 -19.37 4.64
N ALA A 71 4.95 -18.41 3.77
CA ALA A 71 6.33 -18.12 3.38
C ALA A 71 7.13 -17.45 4.51
N GLU A 72 6.51 -16.54 5.25
CA GLU A 72 7.09 -15.87 6.40
C GLU A 72 7.32 -16.85 7.54
N ILE A 73 6.36 -17.75 7.81
CA ILE A 73 6.49 -18.82 8.81
C ILE A 73 7.65 -19.75 8.43
N ASN A 74 7.71 -20.23 7.19
CA ASN A 74 8.82 -21.07 6.71
C ASN A 74 10.18 -20.37 6.81
N SER A 75 10.20 -19.04 6.65
CA SER A 75 11.41 -18.22 6.70
C SER A 75 11.82 -17.83 8.13
N SER A 76 11.02 -18.18 9.13
CA SER A 76 11.26 -17.82 10.53
C SER A 76 11.69 -19.04 11.36
N ASN A 77 12.49 -18.82 12.41
CA ASN A 77 12.76 -19.83 13.44
C ASN A 77 11.67 -19.87 14.52
N ALA A 78 11.03 -18.73 14.77
CA ALA A 78 9.81 -18.62 15.57
C ALA A 78 8.92 -17.53 14.97
N PHE A 79 7.60 -17.71 15.07
CA PHE A 79 6.61 -16.77 14.54
C PHE A 79 5.58 -16.47 15.62
N VAL A 80 5.42 -15.19 15.96
CA VAL A 80 4.53 -14.71 17.02
C VAL A 80 3.50 -13.77 16.42
N VAL A 81 2.23 -14.08 16.61
CA VAL A 81 1.14 -13.16 16.27
C VAL A 81 0.88 -12.28 17.48
N ALA A 82 1.28 -11.01 17.39
CA ALA A 82 1.15 -10.04 18.47
C ALA A 82 -0.11 -9.17 18.36
N TRP A 83 -0.92 -9.40 17.32
CA TRP A 83 -2.15 -8.65 17.03
C TRP A 83 -1.89 -7.13 16.96
N LEU A 84 -2.77 -6.31 17.53
CA LEU A 84 -2.59 -4.87 17.71
C LEU A 84 -2.43 -4.58 19.22
N PRO A 85 -1.20 -4.65 19.78
CA PRO A 85 -0.97 -4.72 21.23
C PRO A 85 -1.18 -3.39 21.99
N GLY A 86 -1.45 -2.28 21.29
CA GLY A 86 -1.66 -0.98 21.90
C GLY A 86 -0.36 -0.31 22.39
N SER A 87 -0.47 0.55 23.41
CA SER A 87 0.64 1.39 23.89
C SER A 87 1.74 0.63 24.63
N GLU A 88 1.42 -0.52 25.23
CA GLU A 88 2.30 -1.24 26.16
C GLU A 88 3.19 -2.27 25.44
N GLY A 89 3.91 -1.83 24.40
CA GLY A 89 4.75 -2.70 23.57
C GLY A 89 5.84 -3.47 24.33
N SER A 90 6.21 -3.04 25.54
CA SER A 90 7.14 -3.78 26.41
C SER A 90 6.62 -5.16 26.83
N GLY A 91 5.31 -5.38 26.81
CA GLY A 91 4.71 -6.70 27.11
C GLY A 91 5.18 -7.81 26.16
N ILE A 92 5.58 -7.46 24.93
CA ILE A 92 6.20 -8.39 23.98
C ILE A 92 7.55 -8.88 24.53
N ALA A 93 8.37 -7.96 25.05
CA ALA A 93 9.68 -8.28 25.62
C ALA A 93 9.56 -9.08 26.93
N ASP A 94 8.51 -8.83 27.71
CA ASP A 94 8.24 -9.58 28.94
C ASP A 94 8.05 -11.09 28.70
N VAL A 95 7.50 -11.48 27.54
CA VAL A 95 7.41 -12.89 27.14
C VAL A 95 8.71 -13.34 26.48
N LEU A 96 9.19 -12.61 25.47
CA LEU A 96 10.28 -13.07 24.59
C LEU A 96 11.69 -13.03 25.19
N VAL A 97 11.92 -12.24 26.24
CA VAL A 97 13.27 -12.01 26.79
C VAL A 97 13.36 -12.50 28.22
N ALA A 98 14.30 -13.41 28.47
CA ALA A 98 14.58 -13.90 29.81
C ALA A 98 14.99 -12.75 30.78
N ASP A 99 14.85 -13.00 32.08
CA ASP A 99 15.36 -12.07 33.09
C ASP A 99 16.90 -12.04 33.14
N ALA A 100 17.45 -11.20 34.00
CA ALA A 100 18.91 -11.08 34.18
C ALA A 100 19.59 -12.37 34.68
N TYR A 101 18.81 -13.36 35.13
CA TYR A 101 19.27 -14.67 35.59
C TYR A 101 18.98 -15.78 34.56
N ASN A 102 18.64 -15.39 33.33
CA ASN A 102 18.29 -16.29 32.23
C ASN A 102 17.09 -17.20 32.53
N LYS A 103 16.12 -16.70 33.32
CA LYS A 103 14.86 -17.38 33.60
C LYS A 103 13.73 -16.78 32.76
N ILE A 104 12.79 -17.64 32.37
CA ILE A 104 11.52 -17.23 31.76
C ILE A 104 10.79 -16.31 32.74
N ARG A 105 10.40 -15.11 32.27
CA ARG A 105 9.62 -14.15 33.06
C ARG A 105 8.13 -14.51 33.01
N TYR A 106 7.62 -14.66 31.79
CA TYR A 106 6.24 -15.05 31.49
C TYR A 106 6.23 -16.04 30.33
N ASP A 107 5.22 -16.90 30.31
CA ASP A 107 4.99 -17.87 29.23
C ASP A 107 3.84 -17.40 28.32
N PHE A 108 3.75 -17.96 27.11
CA PHE A 108 2.66 -17.72 26.18
C PHE A 108 1.37 -18.39 26.67
N THR A 109 0.41 -17.57 27.07
CA THR A 109 -0.93 -18.05 27.46
C THR A 109 -1.98 -17.81 26.38
N GLY A 110 -1.69 -16.95 25.40
CA GLY A 110 -2.60 -16.66 24.29
C GLY A 110 -2.85 -17.89 23.43
N ARG A 111 -4.08 -18.03 22.94
CA ARG A 111 -4.50 -19.04 21.97
C ARG A 111 -5.33 -18.36 20.89
N LEU A 112 -5.29 -18.90 19.68
CA LEU A 112 -5.99 -18.33 18.53
C LEU A 112 -7.49 -18.19 18.83
N SER A 113 -8.04 -16.99 18.65
CA SER A 113 -9.49 -16.74 18.73
C SER A 113 -10.18 -16.82 17.36
N TYR A 114 -9.40 -17.11 16.31
CA TYR A 114 -9.83 -17.29 14.92
C TYR A 114 -8.99 -18.40 14.31
N ASP A 115 -9.56 -19.15 13.37
CA ASP A 115 -8.79 -20.09 12.58
C ASP A 115 -7.72 -19.35 11.76
N TRP A 116 -6.52 -19.93 11.67
CA TRP A 116 -5.43 -19.40 10.87
C TRP A 116 -5.45 -20.04 9.48
N PRO A 117 -5.51 -19.27 8.39
CA PRO A 117 -5.68 -19.83 7.06
C PRO A 117 -4.39 -20.47 6.53
N ASN A 118 -4.54 -21.55 5.77
CA ASN A 118 -3.48 -22.18 4.97
C ASN A 118 -3.49 -21.72 3.50
N LYS A 119 -4.48 -20.90 3.12
CA LYS A 119 -4.64 -20.28 1.80
C LYS A 119 -5.13 -18.85 1.89
N GLU A 120 -4.85 -18.07 0.86
CA GLU A 120 -5.29 -16.69 0.71
C GLU A 120 -6.78 -16.56 0.35
N VAL A 121 -7.40 -17.62 -0.18
CA VAL A 121 -8.76 -17.60 -0.72
C VAL A 121 -9.42 -18.98 -0.64
N ASN A 122 -10.76 -19.01 -0.61
CA ASN A 122 -11.52 -20.23 -0.79
C ASN A 122 -11.46 -20.66 -2.27
N THR A 123 -10.82 -21.79 -2.56
CA THR A 123 -10.57 -22.22 -3.95
C THR A 123 -11.80 -22.66 -4.74
N LEU A 124 -12.96 -22.82 -4.08
CA LEU A 124 -14.22 -23.17 -4.73
C LEU A 124 -15.07 -21.94 -5.05
N ASP A 125 -15.07 -20.93 -4.16
CA ASP A 125 -15.80 -19.67 -4.32
C ASP A 125 -15.14 -18.57 -3.47
N ASP A 126 -14.50 -17.61 -4.12
CA ASP A 126 -13.79 -16.49 -3.49
C ASP A 126 -14.71 -15.58 -2.62
N ASN A 127 -16.04 -15.72 -2.68
CA ASN A 127 -16.98 -15.01 -1.80
C ASN A 127 -17.24 -15.75 -0.47
N LEU A 128 -16.73 -16.96 -0.30
CA LEU A 128 -16.84 -17.74 0.92
C LEU A 128 -15.59 -17.59 1.78
N ALA A 129 -15.74 -17.86 3.08
CA ALA A 129 -14.61 -17.94 3.99
C ALA A 129 -13.63 -19.04 3.53
N VAL A 130 -12.33 -18.81 3.76
CA VAL A 130 -11.29 -19.81 3.52
C VAL A 130 -11.57 -21.04 4.39
N ASP A 131 -11.61 -22.20 3.76
CA ASP A 131 -11.90 -23.49 4.40
C ASP A 131 -10.65 -24.38 4.56
N ASP A 132 -9.52 -23.99 3.96
CA ASP A 132 -8.22 -24.60 4.20
C ASP A 132 -7.53 -23.92 5.39
N ILE A 133 -7.61 -24.56 6.54
CA ILE A 133 -7.13 -24.05 7.83
C ILE A 133 -5.76 -24.67 8.16
N LEU A 134 -4.79 -23.81 8.50
CA LEU A 134 -3.46 -24.20 8.93
C LEU A 134 -3.43 -24.50 10.43
N LEU A 135 -4.03 -23.61 11.23
CA LEU A 135 -4.15 -23.76 12.68
C LEU A 135 -5.58 -23.47 13.11
N ASP A 136 -6.18 -24.40 13.85
CA ASP A 136 -7.55 -24.25 14.34
C ASP A 136 -7.64 -23.24 15.49
N PHE A 137 -8.84 -22.69 15.68
CA PHE A 137 -9.23 -21.98 16.89
C PHE A 137 -8.75 -22.71 18.16
N GLY A 138 -8.18 -21.94 19.09
CA GLY A 138 -7.66 -22.44 20.35
C GLY A 138 -6.25 -23.01 20.29
N GLN A 139 -5.63 -23.13 19.10
CA GLN A 139 -4.24 -23.55 18.98
C GLN A 139 -3.26 -22.41 19.32
N GLY A 140 -2.06 -22.79 19.75
CA GLY A 140 -0.98 -21.90 20.15
C GLY A 140 0.01 -22.63 21.06
N LEU A 141 1.26 -22.17 21.06
CA LEU A 141 2.36 -22.79 21.80
C LEU A 141 2.70 -22.02 23.07
N SER A 142 3.17 -22.77 24.07
CA SER A 142 3.85 -22.32 25.29
C SER A 142 5.29 -22.82 25.29
N TYR A 143 6.13 -22.28 26.15
CA TYR A 143 7.52 -22.70 26.26
C TYR A 143 7.63 -24.18 26.67
N GLY A 144 8.49 -24.92 25.97
CA GLY A 144 8.74 -26.34 26.21
C GLY A 144 7.76 -27.29 25.50
N GLU A 145 6.72 -26.77 24.84
CA GLU A 145 5.86 -27.57 23.97
C GLU A 145 6.56 -27.94 22.66
N ALA A 146 6.17 -29.07 22.07
CA ALA A 146 6.66 -29.48 20.77
C ALA A 146 6.09 -28.57 19.67
N PRO A 147 6.81 -28.33 18.55
CA PRO A 147 6.30 -27.52 17.45
C PRO A 147 4.95 -28.05 16.92
N ILE A 148 4.00 -27.15 16.64
CA ILE A 148 2.70 -27.51 16.02
C ILE A 148 2.88 -27.80 14.52
N LEU A 149 3.83 -27.10 13.88
CA LEU A 149 4.12 -27.23 12.47
C LEU A 149 5.41 -28.05 12.29
N ALA A 150 5.29 -29.21 11.63
CA ALA A 150 6.39 -30.16 11.47
C ALA A 150 7.02 -30.17 10.06
N GLU A 151 6.33 -29.59 9.08
CA GLU A 151 6.74 -29.59 7.68
C GLU A 151 6.75 -28.16 7.13
N LEU A 152 7.51 -27.95 6.05
CA LEU A 152 7.46 -26.69 5.32
C LEU A 152 6.07 -26.52 4.70
N LEU A 153 5.49 -25.35 4.94
CA LEU A 153 4.18 -24.98 4.43
C LEU A 153 4.23 -24.72 2.92
N ASN A 154 3.10 -24.89 2.25
CA ASN A 154 3.00 -24.55 0.83
C ASN A 154 3.03 -23.01 0.65
N GLU A 155 4.02 -22.51 -0.08
CA GLU A 155 4.19 -21.09 -0.39
C GLU A 155 3.58 -20.69 -1.74
N ASN A 156 3.01 -21.66 -2.49
CA ASN A 156 2.41 -21.36 -3.78
C ASN A 156 0.97 -20.86 -3.61
N SER A 157 0.73 -19.64 -4.08
CA SER A 157 -0.61 -19.06 -4.18
C SER A 157 -1.52 -19.97 -5.01
N SER A 158 -2.73 -20.19 -4.50
CA SER A 158 -3.80 -20.94 -5.18
C SER A 158 -4.62 -20.05 -6.09
N SER A 159 -4.58 -18.72 -5.91
CA SER A 159 -5.08 -17.76 -6.88
C SER A 159 -4.30 -17.95 -8.20
N GLN A 160 -5.00 -18.02 -9.33
CA GLN A 160 -4.34 -17.97 -10.64
C GLN A 160 -3.59 -16.64 -10.73
N SER A 161 -2.28 -16.61 -10.45
CA SER A 161 -1.39 -15.43 -10.41
C SER A 161 -2.06 -14.15 -10.92
N GLN A 162 -2.99 -13.60 -10.14
CA GLN A 162 -3.68 -12.39 -10.55
C GLN A 162 -2.69 -11.32 -10.18
N VAL A 163 -2.19 -10.61 -11.19
CA VAL A 163 -1.27 -9.50 -10.96
C VAL A 163 -2.01 -8.50 -10.09
N GLU A 164 -1.68 -8.43 -8.80
CA GLU A 164 -2.47 -7.68 -7.83
C GLU A 164 -2.40 -6.17 -8.12
N SER A 165 -3.47 -5.46 -7.76
CA SER A 165 -3.52 -4.02 -7.98
C SER A 165 -2.51 -3.32 -7.06
N ASN A 166 -1.75 -2.38 -7.60
CA ASN A 166 -0.93 -1.49 -6.79
C ASN A 166 -1.80 -0.34 -6.26
N ILE A 167 -2.28 -0.48 -5.02
CA ILE A 167 -3.12 0.54 -4.38
C ILE A 167 -2.23 1.72 -3.97
N ILE A 168 -2.65 2.94 -4.31
CA ILE A 168 -1.94 4.19 -3.97
C ILE A 168 -2.64 4.90 -2.83
N PHE A 169 -3.96 5.00 -2.95
CA PHE A 169 -4.83 5.62 -1.98
C PHE A 169 -6.18 4.91 -1.98
N SER A 170 -6.64 4.50 -0.79
CA SER A 170 -7.99 4.00 -0.57
C SER A 170 -8.31 4.27 0.90
N GLY A 171 -8.94 5.42 1.15
CA GLY A 171 -9.10 6.02 2.48
C GLY A 171 -7.85 6.65 3.09
N SER A 172 -6.79 5.84 3.09
CA SER A 172 -5.45 6.19 3.53
C SER A 172 -4.45 5.94 2.41
N ASN A 173 -3.29 6.58 2.51
CA ASN A 173 -2.17 6.28 1.63
C ASN A 173 -1.72 4.83 1.89
N ARG A 174 -1.42 4.09 0.83
CA ARG A 174 -0.86 2.73 0.95
C ARG A 174 0.62 2.76 0.66
N ASP A 175 1.39 2.08 1.48
CA ASP A 175 2.81 1.91 1.22
C ASP A 175 3.06 1.32 -0.17
N PRO A 176 4.10 1.80 -0.88
CA PRO A 176 5.13 2.75 -0.44
C PRO A 176 4.77 4.24 -0.66
N TRP A 177 3.51 4.56 -0.96
CA TRP A 177 3.09 5.87 -1.43
C TRP A 177 2.77 6.82 -0.29
N SER A 178 3.29 8.05 -0.37
CA SER A 178 2.95 9.14 0.53
C SER A 178 2.47 10.35 -0.26
N ALA A 179 1.51 11.09 0.28
CA ALA A 179 0.94 12.28 -0.36
C ALA A 179 1.75 13.54 -0.06
N TYR A 180 1.95 14.37 -1.08
CA TYR A 180 2.69 15.63 -1.00
C TYR A 180 1.97 16.74 -1.76
N VAL A 181 2.19 17.97 -1.32
CA VAL A 181 1.83 19.19 -2.04
C VAL A 181 3.07 20.05 -2.24
N GLY A 182 3.09 20.87 -3.28
CA GLY A 182 4.17 21.83 -3.45
C GLY A 182 3.88 22.94 -4.46
N ASP A 183 4.70 23.97 -4.39
CA ASP A 183 4.80 25.05 -5.37
C ASP A 183 6.28 25.43 -5.57
N SER A 184 6.57 26.53 -6.27
CA SER A 184 7.96 26.91 -6.56
C SER A 184 8.77 27.37 -5.33
N SER A 185 8.13 27.61 -4.18
CA SER A 185 8.84 27.89 -2.92
C SER A 185 9.27 26.60 -2.21
N ASP A 186 8.41 25.60 -2.18
CA ASP A 186 8.69 24.26 -1.64
C ASP A 186 7.86 23.25 -2.41
N TRP A 187 8.55 22.38 -3.14
CA TRP A 187 7.95 21.42 -4.06
C TRP A 187 7.55 20.11 -3.36
N HIS A 188 7.91 19.93 -2.08
CA HIS A 188 7.80 18.64 -1.37
C HIS A 188 7.38 18.80 0.10
N ARG A 189 6.15 19.27 0.32
CA ARG A 189 5.54 19.31 1.66
C ARG A 189 4.64 18.10 1.87
N THR A 190 4.91 17.29 2.89
CA THR A 190 4.10 16.12 3.24
C THR A 190 2.68 16.53 3.64
N VAL A 191 1.68 15.86 3.06
CA VAL A 191 0.28 15.99 3.46
C VAL A 191 0.06 15.18 4.73
N SER A 192 -0.40 15.85 5.78
CA SER A 192 -0.67 15.22 7.09
C SER A 192 -1.80 15.93 7.83
N GLY A 193 -2.42 15.21 8.77
CA GLY A 193 -3.54 15.73 9.55
C GLY A 193 -4.80 15.99 8.71
N GLN A 194 -5.61 16.95 9.15
CA GLN A 194 -6.87 17.30 8.47
C GLN A 194 -6.68 18.18 7.23
N SER A 195 -5.68 19.06 7.21
CA SER A 195 -5.46 19.98 6.09
C SER A 195 -3.99 20.36 5.93
N THR A 196 -3.52 20.44 4.70
CA THR A 196 -2.18 20.89 4.32
C THR A 196 -2.29 21.87 3.15
N VAL A 197 -1.53 22.97 3.20
CA VAL A 197 -1.57 24.05 2.20
C VAL A 197 -0.19 24.25 1.58
N THR A 198 -0.12 24.58 0.30
CA THR A 198 1.15 24.97 -0.34
C THR A 198 1.69 26.29 0.25
N PRO A 199 3.02 26.54 0.20
CA PRO A 199 3.61 27.77 0.73
C PRO A 199 2.96 29.08 0.29
N TYR A 200 2.59 29.20 -0.99
CA TYR A 200 1.91 30.39 -1.51
C TYR A 200 0.40 30.41 -1.27
N GLY A 201 -0.17 29.35 -0.68
CA GLY A 201 -1.58 29.29 -0.33
C GLY A 201 -2.53 28.94 -1.47
N ALA A 202 -2.01 28.66 -2.68
CA ALA A 202 -2.84 28.46 -3.88
C ALA A 202 -3.52 27.09 -3.95
N LEU A 203 -2.99 26.08 -3.25
CA LEU A 203 -3.56 24.73 -3.18
C LEU A 203 -3.71 24.32 -1.71
N THR A 204 -4.92 23.90 -1.36
CA THR A 204 -5.24 23.26 -0.08
C THR A 204 -5.66 21.82 -0.31
N VAL A 205 -5.07 20.90 0.45
CA VAL A 205 -5.48 19.49 0.51
C VAL A 205 -6.12 19.22 1.86
N THR A 206 -7.31 18.65 1.85
CA THR A 206 -8.09 18.38 3.06
C THR A 206 -8.55 16.93 3.08
N THR A 207 -8.45 16.29 4.23
CA THR A 207 -9.09 15.00 4.50
C THR A 207 -10.58 15.25 4.72
N VAL A 208 -11.42 14.65 3.89
CA VAL A 208 -12.88 14.84 3.90
C VAL A 208 -13.59 13.50 3.92
N ASP A 209 -14.87 13.53 4.30
CA ASP A 209 -15.74 12.36 4.24
C ASP A 209 -16.18 12.09 2.79
N GLY A 210 -16.05 10.85 2.33
CA GLY A 210 -16.53 10.36 1.05
C GLY A 210 -17.63 9.33 1.22
N ILE A 211 -17.29 8.04 1.09
CA ILE A 211 -18.23 6.92 1.33
C ILE A 211 -18.21 6.56 2.82
N VAL A 212 -17.01 6.54 3.41
CA VAL A 212 -16.71 6.36 4.83
C VAL A 212 -16.14 7.67 5.38
N GLN A 213 -16.18 7.86 6.70
CA GLN A 213 -15.63 9.05 7.34
C GLN A 213 -14.10 9.16 7.07
N GLU A 214 -13.62 10.38 6.77
CA GLU A 214 -12.21 10.72 6.53
C GLU A 214 -11.50 9.90 5.42
N ASP A 215 -12.25 9.26 4.52
CA ASP A 215 -11.74 8.37 3.48
C ASP A 215 -11.28 9.05 2.19
N SER A 216 -11.43 10.37 2.10
CA SER A 216 -11.25 11.09 0.86
C SER A 216 -10.24 12.23 0.99
N ARG A 217 -9.63 12.61 -0.13
CA ARG A 217 -8.71 13.75 -0.24
C ARG A 217 -9.30 14.76 -1.19
N MET A 218 -9.73 15.91 -0.66
CA MET A 218 -10.16 17.06 -1.43
C MET A 218 -8.96 17.95 -1.74
N LEU A 219 -8.76 18.25 -3.01
CA LEU A 219 -7.75 19.17 -3.53
C LEU A 219 -8.51 20.41 -4.03
N ASN A 220 -8.16 21.58 -3.49
CA ASN A 220 -8.79 22.83 -3.87
C ASN A 220 -7.73 23.86 -4.25
N TRP A 221 -7.65 24.16 -5.55
CA TRP A 221 -6.87 25.25 -6.09
C TRP A 221 -7.71 26.52 -6.13
N THR A 222 -7.23 27.58 -5.48
CA THR A 222 -7.86 28.92 -5.51
C THR A 222 -7.35 29.79 -6.65
N GLY A 223 -6.28 29.35 -7.32
CA GLY A 223 -5.63 30.06 -8.42
C GLY A 223 -4.48 30.99 -8.01
N GLY A 224 -3.75 31.51 -9.00
CA GLY A 224 -2.73 32.56 -8.86
C GLY A 224 -1.29 32.06 -8.91
N TYR A 225 -1.00 30.91 -8.29
CA TYR A 225 0.32 30.27 -8.31
C TYR A 225 0.19 28.82 -8.79
N GLU A 226 1.09 28.42 -9.70
CA GLU A 226 1.20 27.03 -10.10
C GLU A 226 1.62 26.19 -8.90
N SER A 227 0.89 25.10 -8.68
CA SER A 227 1.13 24.18 -7.58
C SER A 227 0.70 22.78 -7.96
N GLN A 228 1.22 21.79 -7.23
CA GLN A 228 1.06 20.38 -7.52
C GLN A 228 0.65 19.58 -6.28
N PHE A 229 -0.11 18.52 -6.52
CA PHE A 229 -0.39 17.45 -5.57
C PHE A 229 0.02 16.12 -6.18
N TYR A 230 0.62 15.24 -5.40
CA TYR A 230 1.04 13.92 -5.88
C TYR A 230 1.18 12.90 -4.76
N TRP A 231 1.10 11.62 -5.15
CA TRP A 231 1.61 10.52 -4.35
C TRP A 231 3.00 10.11 -4.85
N GLN A 232 3.94 9.94 -3.94
CA GLN A 232 5.32 9.54 -4.26
C GLN A 232 5.83 8.46 -3.30
N ALA A 233 6.58 7.51 -3.87
CA ALA A 233 7.34 6.52 -3.12
C ALA A 233 8.81 6.92 -3.01
N GLN A 234 9.44 6.54 -1.89
CA GLN A 234 10.87 6.75 -1.66
C GLN A 234 11.75 5.87 -2.57
N ALA A 235 11.25 4.69 -2.94
CA ALA A 235 11.89 3.77 -3.87
C ALA A 235 11.00 3.57 -5.10
N PRO A 236 11.60 3.36 -6.29
CA PRO A 236 10.82 3.08 -7.51
C PRO A 236 10.00 1.80 -7.40
N SER A 237 8.79 1.82 -7.94
CA SER A 237 7.88 0.68 -8.08
C SER A 237 7.86 0.18 -9.53
N ASP A 238 7.91 -1.14 -9.73
CA ASP A 238 7.79 -1.77 -11.04
C ASP A 238 6.32 -2.09 -11.35
N LEU A 239 5.74 -1.35 -12.28
CA LEU A 239 4.37 -1.51 -12.78
C LEU A 239 4.32 -2.25 -14.13
N SER A 240 5.44 -2.78 -14.62
CA SER A 240 5.53 -3.39 -15.96
C SER A 240 4.69 -4.66 -16.07
N GLN A 241 4.56 -5.44 -15.00
CA GLN A 241 3.71 -6.64 -14.98
C GLN A 241 2.22 -6.26 -15.05
N LEU A 242 1.80 -5.20 -14.35
CA LEU A 242 0.45 -4.64 -14.45
C LEU A 242 0.16 -4.16 -15.88
N ALA A 243 1.11 -3.46 -16.49
CA ALA A 243 0.99 -2.97 -17.86
C ALA A 243 0.88 -4.09 -18.89
N ALA A 244 1.66 -5.17 -18.74
CA ALA A 244 1.60 -6.34 -19.60
C ALA A 244 0.22 -7.03 -19.59
N ASN A 245 -0.56 -6.82 -18.53
CA ASN A 245 -1.91 -7.34 -18.37
C ASN A 245 -2.98 -6.27 -18.62
N GLY A 246 -2.73 -5.31 -19.52
CA GLY A 246 -3.72 -4.28 -19.87
C GLY A 246 -4.00 -3.30 -18.72
N GLY A 247 -3.01 -3.03 -17.88
CA GLY A 247 -3.19 -2.23 -16.68
C GLY A 247 -3.36 -0.73 -16.92
N ALA A 248 -3.98 -0.06 -15.95
CA ALA A 248 -4.26 1.37 -15.97
C ALA A 248 -4.16 1.99 -14.57
N LEU A 249 -3.79 3.27 -14.51
CA LEU A 249 -4.00 4.12 -13.34
C LEU A 249 -5.50 4.44 -13.27
N MET A 250 -6.20 3.82 -12.33
CA MET A 250 -7.61 4.01 -12.04
C MET A 250 -7.76 5.02 -10.90
N MET A 251 -8.70 5.94 -11.07
CA MET A 251 -9.03 6.97 -10.09
C MET A 251 -10.55 7.00 -9.90
N THR A 252 -11.00 6.94 -8.65
CA THR A 252 -12.36 7.27 -8.26
C THR A 252 -12.35 8.66 -7.63
N PHE A 253 -13.04 9.59 -8.27
CA PHE A 253 -13.04 10.99 -7.89
C PHE A 253 -14.39 11.65 -8.14
N LYS A 254 -14.56 12.83 -7.57
CA LYS A 254 -15.70 13.71 -7.78
C LYS A 254 -15.16 15.10 -8.10
N ILE A 255 -15.66 15.73 -9.17
CA ILE A 255 -15.31 17.12 -9.46
C ILE A 255 -16.15 18.03 -8.57
N ASP A 256 -15.50 18.80 -7.70
CA ASP A 256 -16.17 19.76 -6.80
C ASP A 256 -16.30 21.14 -7.45
N LYS A 257 -15.35 21.48 -8.33
CA LYS A 257 -15.38 22.69 -9.17
C LYS A 257 -14.62 22.42 -10.46
N HIS A 258 -15.23 22.70 -11.60
CA HIS A 258 -14.59 22.58 -12.91
C HIS A 258 -13.32 23.44 -13.04
N PRO A 259 -12.31 22.98 -13.80
CA PRO A 259 -11.12 23.77 -14.05
C PRO A 259 -11.42 25.07 -14.81
N GLU A 260 -10.93 26.19 -14.29
CA GLU A 260 -10.93 27.49 -14.99
C GLU A 260 -9.70 27.69 -15.90
N GLY A 261 -8.75 26.75 -15.86
CA GLY A 261 -7.54 26.76 -16.68
C GLY A 261 -6.91 25.37 -16.79
N THR A 262 -5.68 25.32 -17.27
CA THR A 262 -5.04 24.04 -17.63
C THR A 262 -4.80 23.15 -16.41
N VAL A 263 -5.24 21.90 -16.49
CA VAL A 263 -4.93 20.84 -15.52
C VAL A 263 -4.11 19.77 -16.21
N THR A 264 -2.94 19.49 -15.66
CA THR A 264 -2.04 18.45 -16.17
C THR A 264 -1.99 17.28 -15.19
N GLN A 265 -2.20 16.07 -15.70
CA GLN A 265 -1.92 14.81 -15.01
C GLN A 265 -0.56 14.28 -15.48
N ARG A 266 0.32 13.94 -14.55
CA ARG A 266 1.65 13.42 -14.84
C ARG A 266 1.92 12.14 -14.06
N MET A 267 2.72 11.26 -14.65
CA MET A 267 3.34 10.11 -13.98
C MET A 267 4.86 10.24 -14.09
N ASP A 268 5.57 10.07 -12.97
CA ASP A 268 7.03 10.22 -12.88
C ASP A 268 7.72 8.88 -12.59
N CYS A 269 8.87 8.66 -13.23
CA CYS A 269 9.72 7.46 -13.10
C CYS A 269 11.15 7.81 -12.64
N GLY A 270 11.24 8.88 -11.85
CA GLY A 270 12.50 9.46 -11.37
C GLY A 270 13.04 10.50 -12.34
N TRP A 271 13.58 11.61 -11.82
CA TRP A 271 14.04 12.71 -12.68
C TRP A 271 15.11 12.27 -13.70
N PRO A 272 15.02 12.63 -14.99
CA PRO A 272 13.99 13.44 -15.67
C PRO A 272 12.84 12.65 -16.34
N CYS A 273 12.69 11.36 -16.03
CA CYS A 273 11.71 10.45 -16.60
C CYS A 273 10.29 10.80 -16.13
N SER A 274 9.41 11.18 -17.07
CA SER A 274 7.99 11.47 -16.81
C SER A 274 7.15 11.39 -18.08
N GLY A 275 5.83 11.34 -17.92
CA GLY A 275 4.85 11.45 -19.01
C GLY A 275 3.63 12.26 -18.56
N SER A 276 3.32 13.32 -19.30
CA SER A 276 2.26 14.29 -18.95
C SER A 276 1.11 14.24 -19.93
N ILE A 277 -0.10 14.42 -19.42
CA ILE A 277 -1.35 14.45 -20.17
C ILE A 277 -2.12 15.69 -19.71
N GLU A 278 -2.52 16.52 -20.66
CA GLU A 278 -3.44 17.62 -20.42
C GLU A 278 -4.87 17.05 -20.30
N MET A 279 -5.56 17.39 -19.21
CA MET A 279 -6.79 16.73 -18.76
C MET A 279 -7.96 17.70 -18.57
N THR A 280 -7.82 18.96 -18.97
CA THR A 280 -8.79 20.04 -18.73
C THR A 280 -10.13 19.73 -19.36
N ASP A 281 -10.14 19.38 -20.66
CA ASP A 281 -11.36 19.04 -21.39
C ASP A 281 -12.05 17.80 -20.81
N PHE A 282 -11.26 16.81 -20.38
CA PHE A 282 -11.79 15.63 -19.72
C PHE A 282 -12.48 15.99 -18.40
N PHE A 283 -11.82 16.74 -17.52
CA PHE A 283 -12.41 17.12 -16.23
C PHE A 283 -13.64 18.03 -16.39
N ASN A 284 -13.67 18.91 -17.39
CA ASN A 284 -14.84 19.70 -17.75
C ASN A 284 -16.02 18.85 -18.27
N SER A 285 -15.75 17.68 -18.86
CA SER A 285 -16.79 16.77 -19.35
C SER A 285 -17.47 15.95 -18.24
N VAL A 286 -16.83 15.83 -17.07
CA VAL A 286 -17.37 15.10 -15.92
C VAL A 286 -18.35 16.00 -15.16
N PRO A 287 -19.58 15.55 -14.85
CA PRO A 287 -20.52 16.33 -14.06
C PRO A 287 -19.99 16.65 -12.66
N GLU A 288 -20.13 17.90 -12.21
CA GLU A 288 -19.80 18.28 -10.84
C GLU A 288 -20.67 17.51 -9.83
N GLY A 289 -20.08 17.20 -8.67
CA GLY A 289 -20.77 16.55 -7.55
C GLY A 289 -21.03 15.05 -7.73
N GLN A 290 -20.67 14.44 -8.86
CA GLN A 290 -20.86 13.01 -9.10
C GLN A 290 -19.56 12.21 -9.02
N TRP A 291 -19.59 11.10 -8.28
CA TRP A 291 -18.49 10.14 -8.26
C TRP A 291 -18.34 9.47 -9.62
N SER A 292 -17.11 9.46 -10.13
CA SER A 292 -16.73 8.84 -11.38
C SER A 292 -15.48 8.00 -11.18
N THR A 293 -15.46 6.80 -11.76
CA THR A 293 -14.28 5.93 -11.79
C THR A 293 -13.73 5.85 -13.20
N VAL A 294 -12.53 6.39 -13.40
CA VAL A 294 -11.92 6.55 -14.72
C VAL A 294 -10.44 6.16 -14.69
N GLY A 295 -9.97 5.56 -15.77
CA GLY A 295 -8.60 5.09 -15.91
C GLY A 295 -7.81 5.72 -17.05
N ILE A 296 -6.50 5.82 -16.86
CA ILE A 296 -5.51 6.13 -17.91
C ILE A 296 -4.62 4.91 -18.09
N SER A 297 -4.56 4.34 -19.30
CA SER A 297 -3.77 3.13 -19.55
C SER A 297 -2.28 3.36 -19.31
N LEU A 298 -1.60 2.36 -18.73
CA LEU A 298 -0.15 2.43 -18.55
C LEU A 298 0.61 2.47 -19.89
N GLU A 299 0.04 1.85 -20.93
CA GLU A 299 0.56 1.94 -22.30
C GLU A 299 0.61 3.40 -22.80
N ARG A 300 -0.33 4.25 -22.38
CA ARG A 300 -0.30 5.67 -22.74
C ARG A 300 0.87 6.38 -22.07
N PHE A 301 1.09 6.14 -20.78
CA PHE A 301 2.21 6.72 -20.06
C PHE A 301 3.56 6.25 -20.63
N SER A 302 3.69 4.97 -20.99
CA SER A 302 4.91 4.46 -21.61
C SER A 302 5.19 5.09 -22.98
N LYS A 303 4.16 5.31 -23.80
CA LYS A 303 4.28 6.07 -25.07
C LYS A 303 4.68 7.53 -24.88
N LEU A 304 4.37 8.11 -23.72
CA LEU A 304 4.75 9.46 -23.33
C LEU A 304 6.13 9.54 -22.66
N GLY A 305 6.85 8.41 -22.53
CA GLY A 305 8.22 8.36 -22.04
C GLY A 305 8.39 7.81 -20.63
N VAL A 306 7.33 7.31 -19.99
CA VAL A 306 7.44 6.72 -18.65
C VAL A 306 8.08 5.33 -18.71
N ASP A 307 9.19 5.13 -17.98
CA ASP A 307 9.72 3.81 -17.67
C ASP A 307 8.90 3.19 -16.53
N LEU A 308 7.98 2.29 -16.91
CA LEU A 308 7.06 1.64 -15.98
C LEU A 308 7.76 0.73 -14.96
N LYS A 309 9.04 0.41 -15.14
CA LYS A 309 9.80 -0.40 -14.16
C LYS A 309 10.29 0.41 -12.96
N LYS A 310 10.19 1.74 -13.03
CA LYS A 310 10.82 2.65 -12.06
C LYS A 310 9.89 3.79 -11.65
N VAL A 311 8.58 3.54 -11.60
CA VAL A 311 7.60 4.59 -11.27
C VAL A 311 7.80 5.06 -9.84
N THR A 312 7.94 6.37 -9.66
CA THR A 312 8.14 7.02 -8.36
C THR A 312 6.96 7.88 -7.95
N SER A 313 6.18 8.37 -8.92
CA SER A 313 4.92 9.08 -8.65
C SER A 313 3.88 8.67 -9.70
N PRO A 314 2.95 7.76 -9.37
CA PRO A 314 1.97 7.23 -10.31
C PRO A 314 0.90 8.27 -10.69
N LEU A 315 0.64 9.24 -9.81
CA LEU A 315 -0.30 10.32 -10.02
C LEU A 315 0.28 11.63 -9.48
N LEU A 316 0.31 12.64 -10.34
CA LEU A 316 0.63 14.02 -10.00
C LEU A 316 -0.29 14.95 -10.80
N LEU A 317 -0.99 15.84 -10.10
CA LEU A 317 -1.83 16.89 -10.69
C LEU A 317 -1.17 18.25 -10.54
N ILE A 318 -1.12 19.02 -11.61
CA ILE A 318 -0.60 20.39 -11.65
C ILE A 318 -1.67 21.31 -12.21
N THR A 319 -1.90 22.43 -11.54
CA THR A 319 -2.61 23.57 -12.12
C THR A 319 -2.20 24.88 -11.44
N LYS A 320 -2.50 25.99 -12.12
CA LYS A 320 -2.32 27.36 -11.63
C LYS A 320 -3.64 28.07 -11.41
N ASP A 321 -4.72 27.57 -12.00
CA ASP A 321 -6.02 28.22 -12.04
C ASP A 321 -7.01 27.50 -11.12
N PRO A 322 -8.15 28.12 -10.78
CA PRO A 322 -9.13 27.49 -9.90
C PRO A 322 -9.61 26.13 -10.40
N PHE A 323 -9.59 25.13 -9.52
CA PHE A 323 -10.03 23.77 -9.77
C PHE A 323 -10.25 23.05 -8.44
N ALA A 324 -11.30 22.24 -8.30
CA ALA A 324 -11.47 21.42 -7.10
C ALA A 324 -11.93 19.99 -7.44
N ILE A 325 -11.27 19.02 -6.83
CA ILE A 325 -11.49 17.59 -7.05
C ILE A 325 -11.28 16.84 -5.74
N THR A 326 -12.14 15.85 -5.48
CA THR A 326 -12.02 14.94 -4.34
C THR A 326 -11.75 13.52 -4.82
N PHE A 327 -10.67 12.90 -4.36
CA PHE A 327 -10.36 11.49 -4.59
C PHE A 327 -10.82 10.62 -3.42
N SER A 328 -11.44 9.48 -3.70
CA SER A 328 -11.70 8.41 -2.72
C SER A 328 -10.84 7.18 -2.95
N ASP A 329 -10.39 6.95 -4.18
CA ASP A 329 -9.58 5.80 -4.53
C ASP A 329 -8.63 6.11 -5.69
N VAL A 330 -7.38 5.67 -5.57
CA VAL A 330 -6.35 5.74 -6.63
C VAL A 330 -5.54 4.46 -6.57
N ARG A 331 -5.45 3.74 -7.69
CA ARG A 331 -4.71 2.47 -7.79
C ARG A 331 -4.30 2.18 -9.23
N VAL A 332 -3.29 1.35 -9.39
CA VAL A 332 -2.93 0.78 -10.69
C VAL A 332 -3.40 -0.66 -10.74
N VAL A 333 -4.35 -0.96 -11.63
CA VAL A 333 -4.98 -2.28 -11.71
C VAL A 333 -4.49 -3.06 -12.92
N PRO A 334 -4.49 -4.40 -12.92
CA PRO A 334 -4.46 -5.19 -14.14
C PRO A 334 -5.82 -5.14 -14.84
N ASN A 335 -5.90 -5.62 -16.09
CA ASN A 335 -7.14 -5.92 -16.81
C ASN A 335 -8.17 -4.78 -16.74
N ALA A 336 -7.71 -3.53 -16.93
CA ALA A 336 -8.54 -2.37 -16.71
C ALA A 336 -9.77 -2.36 -17.65
N PRO A 337 -10.99 -2.11 -17.17
CA PRO A 337 -12.18 -2.16 -18.01
C PRO A 337 -12.12 -1.09 -19.11
N GLU A 338 -12.11 -1.48 -20.38
CA GLU A 338 -11.99 -0.54 -21.52
C GLU A 338 -13.02 0.59 -21.50
N LYS A 339 -14.24 0.33 -20.99
CA LYS A 339 -15.32 1.30 -20.87
C LYS A 339 -15.01 2.44 -19.89
N SER A 340 -14.11 2.21 -18.94
CA SER A 340 -13.70 3.16 -17.91
C SER A 340 -12.41 3.88 -18.29
N LEU A 341 -11.77 3.52 -19.41
CA LEU A 341 -10.55 4.17 -19.86
C LEU A 341 -10.85 5.44 -20.65
N ILE A 342 -10.05 6.48 -20.40
CA ILE A 342 -10.12 7.73 -21.17
C ILE A 342 -9.69 7.43 -22.61
N LYS A 343 -10.67 7.54 -23.51
CA LYS A 343 -10.44 7.52 -24.95
C LYS A 343 -9.96 8.92 -25.33
N CYS A 344 -8.67 9.08 -25.58
CA CYS A 344 -8.19 10.27 -26.26
C CYS A 344 -7.96 9.96 -27.73
N ASP A 345 -8.66 10.69 -28.59
CA ASP A 345 -8.38 10.75 -30.01
C ASP A 345 -6.96 11.28 -30.26
N ARG A 346 -6.35 10.84 -31.36
CA ARG A 346 -4.97 11.10 -31.80
C ARG A 346 -4.58 12.58 -32.01
N ALA A 347 -5.40 13.56 -31.64
CA ALA A 347 -5.12 14.97 -31.85
C ALA A 347 -4.42 15.56 -30.61
N HIS A 348 -3.35 16.33 -30.82
CA HIS A 348 -2.45 16.91 -29.80
C HIS A 348 -1.20 16.11 -29.43
N PHE A 349 -0.62 15.39 -30.39
CA PHE A 349 0.84 15.45 -30.56
C PHE A 349 1.15 16.63 -31.49
N ASN A 350 1.42 17.81 -30.94
CA ASN A 350 2.04 18.89 -31.71
C ASN A 350 3.22 19.48 -30.94
N GLN A 351 4.40 19.19 -31.52
CA GLN A 351 5.72 19.83 -31.47
C GLN A 351 6.54 19.75 -30.18
#